data_AF-A0A839S1M3-F1
#
_entry.id   AF-A0A839S1M3-F1
#
_cell.length_a   1.000
_cell.length_b   1.000
_cell.length_c   1.000
_cell.angle_alpha   90.00
_cell.angle_beta   90.00
_cell.angle_gamma   90.00
#
_symmetry.space_group_name_H-M   'P 1'
#
loop_
_entity.id
_entity.type
_entity.pdbx_description
1 polymer ?
#
loop_
_entity_poly.entity_id
_entity_poly.type
_entity_poly.pdbx_seq_one_letter_code
_entity_poly.pdbx_strand_id
1 'polypeptide(L)'
;MARPSATVFGQDAYPDLLTKAAALLHSLVRNHALVDGNKRAAWAGAWVFLEVNGHRLRDPIDVDRAEQLVISAAKGVIDVPEIAEELRAFLAR
;
A
#
# COMPACT_ATOMS: atom_id res chain seq x y z
N MET A 1 12.53 9.67 29.32
CA MET A 1 12.32 9.97 27.89
C MET A 1 12.31 8.66 27.13
N ALA A 2 11.15 7.99 27.08
CA ALA A 2 11.01 6.71 26.39
C ALA A 2 10.59 6.99 24.94
N ARG A 3 11.43 6.61 23.97
CA ARG A 3 11.01 6.49 22.57
C ARG A 3 10.23 5.18 22.44
N PRO A 4 8.98 5.17 21.98
CA PRO A 4 8.34 3.94 21.59
C PRO A 4 8.90 3.56 20.20
N SER A 5 10.00 2.83 20.19
CA SER A 5 10.24 1.88 19.10
C SER A 5 9.19 0.78 19.29
N ALA A 6 8.00 1.02 18.74
CA ALA A 6 7.02 -0.02 18.58
C ALA A 6 7.58 -1.01 17.54
N THR A 7 8.34 -1.99 18.02
CA THR A 7 8.59 -3.23 17.29
C THR A 7 7.29 -4.03 17.29
N VAL A 8 6.28 -3.51 16.60
CA VAL A 8 5.12 -4.27 16.15
C VAL A 8 5.57 -4.86 14.82
N PHE A 9 5.16 -6.09 14.50
CA PHE A 9 5.60 -6.84 13.31
C PHE A 9 6.97 -7.51 13.45
N GLY A 10 7.28 -7.97 14.68
CA GLY A 10 8.02 -9.22 14.84
C GLY A 10 7.52 -10.26 13.83
N GLN A 11 8.48 -10.97 13.25
CA GLN A 11 8.31 -11.92 12.15
C GLN A 11 7.05 -12.80 12.30
N ASP A 12 6.39 -13.07 11.17
CA ASP A 12 5.21 -13.96 10.98
C ASP A 12 3.79 -13.40 11.11
N ALA A 13 3.49 -12.36 10.32
CA ALA A 13 2.11 -12.19 9.79
C ALA A 13 2.08 -11.72 8.32
N TYR A 14 3.14 -11.07 7.84
CA TYR A 14 3.29 -10.63 6.44
C TYR A 14 4.78 -10.72 6.05
N PRO A 15 5.21 -11.78 5.35
CA PRO A 15 6.63 -12.11 5.20
C PRO A 15 7.39 -11.13 4.30
N ASP A 16 6.69 -10.37 3.46
CA ASP A 16 7.29 -9.48 2.47
C ASP A 16 6.75 -8.03 2.57
N LEU A 17 7.56 -7.10 2.07
CA LEU A 17 7.27 -5.67 2.13
C LEU A 17 6.03 -5.27 1.33
N LEU A 18 5.72 -5.98 0.23
CA LEU A 18 4.54 -5.68 -0.60
C LEU A 18 3.27 -5.96 0.19
N THR A 19 3.23 -7.05 0.96
CA THR A 19 2.07 -7.35 1.77
C THR A 19 1.84 -6.31 2.89
N LYS A 20 2.91 -5.72 3.44
CA LYS A 20 2.79 -4.58 4.38
C LYS A 20 2.27 -3.31 3.69
N ALA A 21 2.77 -3.01 2.50
CA ALA A 21 2.29 -1.89 1.69
C ALA A 21 0.82 -2.06 1.29
N ALA A 22 0.42 -3.30 0.97
CA ALA A 22 -0.94 -3.67 0.64
C ALA A 22 -1.89 -3.52 1.83
N ALA A 23 -1.48 -3.95 3.03
CA ALA A 23 -2.25 -3.76 4.26
C ALA A 23 -2.44 -2.27 4.58
N LEU A 24 -1.41 -1.44 4.36
CA LEU A 24 -1.50 0.01 4.50
C LEU A 24 -2.51 0.61 3.50
N LEU A 25 -2.41 0.26 2.21
CA LEU A 25 -3.34 0.71 1.17
C LEU A 25 -4.78 0.32 1.51
N HIS A 26 -4.99 -0.96 1.85
CA HIS A 26 -6.31 -1.50 2.20
C HIS A 26 -6.89 -0.78 3.43
N SER A 27 -6.10 -0.57 4.47
CA SER A 27 -6.53 0.17 5.67
C SER A 27 -6.93 1.60 5.33
N LEU A 28 -6.12 2.32 4.56
CA LEU A 28 -6.37 3.72 4.19
C LEU A 28 -7.60 3.87 3.28
N VAL A 29 -7.81 2.94 2.34
CA VAL A 29 -8.93 3.04 1.40
C VAL A 29 -10.26 2.62 2.02
N ARG A 30 -10.24 1.72 3.01
CA ARG A 30 -11.43 1.23 3.73
C ARG A 30 -11.79 2.08 4.94
N ASN A 31 -10.84 2.85 5.47
CA ASN A 31 -11.13 3.81 6.52
C ASN A 31 -11.75 5.07 5.92
N HIS A 32 -12.96 5.44 6.33
CA HIS A 32 -13.65 6.67 5.90
C HIS A 32 -13.07 7.94 6.56
N ALA A 33 -11.74 8.03 6.69
CA ALA A 33 -11.08 9.10 7.45
C ALA A 33 -11.14 10.46 6.74
N LEU A 34 -11.14 10.50 5.40
CA LEU A 34 -11.36 11.71 4.60
C LEU A 34 -12.68 11.63 3.80
N VAL A 35 -13.29 12.80 3.58
CA VAL A 35 -14.57 12.98 2.87
C VAL A 35 -14.51 12.53 1.40
N ASP A 36 -13.38 12.71 0.70
CA ASP A 36 -13.20 12.28 -0.71
C ASP A 36 -11.71 12.02 -1.11
N GLY A 37 -10.79 12.03 -0.13
CA GLY A 37 -9.34 11.98 -0.36
C GLY A 37 -8.69 10.60 -0.20
N ASN A 38 -9.41 9.61 0.33
CA ASN A 38 -8.82 8.35 0.80
C ASN A 38 -8.11 7.57 -0.30
N LYS A 39 -8.58 7.65 -1.55
CA LYS A 39 -8.01 6.92 -2.69
C LYS A 39 -6.58 7.38 -3.03
N ARG A 40 -6.40 8.70 -3.23
CA ARG A 40 -5.08 9.29 -3.53
C ARG A 40 -4.14 9.16 -2.34
N ALA A 41 -4.65 9.35 -1.13
CA ALA A 41 -3.86 9.17 0.09
C ALA A 41 -3.42 7.71 0.30
N ALA A 42 -4.27 6.73 -0.01
CA ALA A 42 -3.94 5.31 0.08
C ALA A 42 -2.82 4.91 -0.90
N TRP A 43 -2.92 5.34 -2.17
CA TRP A 43 -1.87 5.12 -3.15
C TRP A 43 -0.55 5.80 -2.73
N ALA A 44 -0.60 7.08 -2.37
CA ALA A 44 0.59 7.83 -1.95
C ALA A 44 1.23 7.22 -0.70
N GLY A 45 0.43 6.76 0.27
CA GLY A 45 0.92 6.09 1.47
C GLY A 45 1.65 4.79 1.16
N ALA A 46 1.07 3.94 0.30
CA ALA A 46 1.70 2.70 -0.12
C ALA A 46 2.98 2.94 -0.93
N TRP A 47 2.96 3.93 -1.83
CA TRP A 47 4.14 4.32 -2.61
C TRP A 47 5.27 4.83 -1.72
N VAL A 48 5.01 5.84 -0.89
CA VAL A 48 6.03 6.38 0.03
C VAL A 48 6.58 5.28 0.93
N PHE A 49 5.73 4.39 1.43
CA PHE A 49 6.15 3.24 2.22
C PHE A 49 7.13 2.33 1.46
N LEU A 50 6.86 2.01 0.19
CA LEU A 50 7.77 1.20 -0.62
C LEU A 50 9.10 1.92 -0.87
N GLU A 51 9.07 3.20 -1.20
CA GLU A 51 10.28 3.98 -1.51
C GLU A 51 11.21 4.14 -0.30
N VAL A 52 10.68 4.47 0.88
CA VAL A 52 11.50 4.60 2.09
C VAL A 52 12.12 3.27 2.52
N ASN A 53 11.57 2.15 2.06
CA ASN A 53 12.11 0.81 2.26
C ASN A 53 12.99 0.33 1.08
N GLY A 54 13.36 1.22 0.15
CA GLY A 54 14.30 0.93 -0.94
C GLY A 54 13.69 0.32 -2.20
N HIS A 55 12.36 0.19 -2.26
CA HIS A 55 11.66 -0.31 -3.44
C HIS A 55 11.16 0.86 -4.28
N ARG A 56 11.88 1.16 -5.36
CA ARG A 56 11.45 2.20 -6.32
C ARG A 56 10.31 1.69 -7.17
N LEU A 57 9.36 2.58 -7.44
CA LEU A 57 8.35 2.34 -8.46
C LEU A 57 8.94 2.58 -9.85
N ARG A 58 8.29 1.99 -10.86
CA ARG A 58 8.59 2.26 -12.27
C ARG A 58 8.32 3.72 -12.60
N ASP A 59 9.13 4.23 -13.51
CA ASP A 59 8.96 5.55 -14.12
C ASP A 59 8.97 5.38 -15.65
N PRO A 60 7.87 5.70 -16.37
CA PRO A 60 6.62 6.25 -15.87
C PRO A 60 5.76 5.21 -15.13
N ILE A 61 4.92 5.70 -14.21
CA ILE A 61 3.88 4.91 -13.53
C ILE A 61 2.68 4.73 -14.46
N ASP A 62 2.11 3.53 -14.49
CA ASP A 62 0.82 3.25 -15.10
C ASP A 62 -0.32 3.78 -14.21
N VAL A 63 -0.74 5.03 -14.47
CA VAL A 63 -1.72 5.75 -13.64
C VAL A 63 -3.09 5.08 -13.69
N ASP A 64 -3.51 4.59 -14.86
CA ASP A 64 -4.81 3.94 -15.03
C ASP A 64 -4.86 2.65 -14.21
N ARG A 65 -3.79 1.85 -14.22
CA ARG A 65 -3.69 0.65 -13.39
C ARG A 65 -3.68 0.99 -11.90
N ALA A 66 -2.98 2.04 -11.49
CA ALA A 66 -2.95 2.47 -10.09
C ALA A 66 -4.34 2.92 -9.61
N GLU A 67 -5.08 3.64 -10.44
CA GLU A 67 -6.47 4.01 -10.16
C GLU A 67 -7.37 2.78 -10.01
N GLN A 68 -7.29 1.82 -10.95
CA GLN A 68 -8.09 0.59 -10.89
C GLN A 68 -7.78 -0.26 -9.65
N LEU A 69 -6.51 -0.36 -9.26
CA LEU A 69 -6.09 -1.03 -8.02
C LEU A 69 -6.79 -0.40 -6.81
N VAL A 70 -6.71 0.92 -6.67
CA VAL A 70 -7.29 1.63 -5.53
C VAL A 70 -8.83 1.54 -5.53
N ILE A 71 -9.47 1.65 -6.69
CA ILE A 71 -10.93 1.50 -6.82
C ILE A 71 -11.38 0.09 -6.42
N SER A 72 -10.67 -0.93 -6.89
CA SER A 72 -11.00 -2.34 -6.59
C SER A 72 -10.85 -2.64 -5.10
N ALA A 73 -9.77 -2.15 -4.48
CA ALA A 73 -9.56 -2.27 -3.03
C ALA A 73 -10.63 -1.51 -2.23
N ALA A 74 -11.00 -0.30 -2.66
CA ALA A 74 -12.06 0.51 -2.01
C ALA A 74 -13.42 -0.20 -2.02
N LYS A 75 -13.75 -0.85 -3.14
CA LYS A 75 -14.99 -1.60 -3.34
C LYS A 75 -14.97 -2.97 -2.64
N GLY A 76 -13.83 -3.40 -2.10
CA GLY A 76 -13.66 -4.74 -1.53
C GLY A 76 -13.71 -5.85 -2.57
N VAL A 77 -13.37 -5.55 -3.83
CA VAL A 77 -13.27 -6.55 -4.91
C VAL A 77 -12.01 -7.39 -4.78
N ILE A 78 -10.96 -6.80 -4.19
CA ILE A 78 -9.66 -7.42 -3.92
C ILE A 78 -9.26 -7.13 -2.48
N ASP A 79 -8.58 -8.08 -1.85
CA ASP A 79 -8.08 -7.99 -0.48
C ASP A 79 -6.55 -7.85 -0.46
N VAL A 80 -5.96 -7.86 0.73
CA VAL A 80 -4.53 -7.60 0.95
C VAL A 80 -3.60 -8.47 0.08
N PRO A 81 -3.81 -9.79 -0.09
CA PRO A 81 -2.95 -10.62 -0.93
C PRO A 81 -2.96 -10.18 -2.40
N GLU A 82 -4.12 -9.89 -2.96
CA GLU A 82 -4.27 -9.44 -4.35
C GLU A 82 -3.69 -8.05 -4.56
N ILE A 83 -3.87 -7.15 -3.59
CA ILE A 83 -3.25 -5.81 -3.62
C ILE A 83 -1.72 -5.93 -3.62
N ALA A 84 -1.15 -6.86 -2.85
CA ALA A 84 0.31 -7.06 -2.79
C ALA A 84 0.87 -7.52 -4.14
N GLU A 85 0.20 -8.46 -4.81
CA GLU A 85 0.58 -8.92 -6.15
C GLU A 85 0.45 -7.80 -7.20
N GLU A 86 -0.60 -6.98 -7.13
CA GLU A 86 -0.72 -5.82 -8.01
C GLU A 86 0.38 -4.77 -7.77
N LEU A 87 0.72 -4.48 -6.51
CA LEU A 87 1.82 -3.57 -6.16
C LEU A 87 3.16 -4.03 -6.73
N ARG A 88 3.37 -5.36 -6.85
CA ARG A 88 4.58 -5.92 -7.46
C ARG A 88 4.79 -5.46 -8.90
N ALA A 89 3.71 -5.29 -9.66
CA ALA A 89 3.78 -4.87 -11.05
C ALA A 89 4.33 -3.44 -11.20
N PHE A 90 4.20 -2.61 -10.15
CA PHE A 90 4.69 -1.25 -10.14
C PHE A 90 6.15 -1.13 -9.69
N LEU A 91 6.79 -2.19 -9.19
CA LEU A 91 8.20 -2.14 -8.82
C LEU A 91 9.10 -2.03 -10.05
N ALA A 92 10.14 -1.19 -9.95
CA ALA A 92 11.24 -1.16 -10.90
C ALA A 92 12.01 -2.50 -10.88
N ARG A 93 12.59 -2.87 -12.02
CA ARG A 93 13.46 -4.06 -12.14
C ARG A 93 14.79 -3.87 -11.43
#